data_AF-A0A7C3HTI7-F1
#
_entry.id   AF-A0A7C3HTI7-F1
#
_cell.length_a   1.000
_cell.length_b   1.000
_cell.length_c   1.000
_cell.angle_alpha   90.00
_cell.angle_beta   90.00
_cell.angle_gamma   90.00
#
_symmetry.space_group_name_H-M   'P 1'
#
loop_
_entity.id
_entity.type
_entity.pdbx_description
1 polymer ?
#
loop_
_entity_poly.entity_id
_entity_poly.type
_entity_poly.pdbx_seq_one_letter_code
_entity_poly.pdbx_strand_id
1 'polypeptide(L)'
;MRFPALFCLFALGAAAQAAGEVPFHRAEFVFPLEHWHNHASSIVELPSGELLVCWYNGSGERTADDVKVEGARLARGATRWSPRFTLADTPGFPDTNPALFVDSRRRLWLLWPVIVANEWHTALMKYRISSRFEGPGEPVWEHSDNILIVPRNFAARVREVAEPWLKAAAPGSQAERYAKEVIGKASDKYFSRMGWMTRAHPTELPSGRILTPLYSDGYSFSLVAITDDGGRTWTSSEPIVGPGAVQPSL
;
A
#
# COMPACT_ATOMS: atom_id res chain seq x y z
N MET A 1 69.61 -43.04 3.10
CA MET A 1 68.74 -42.06 2.41
C MET A 1 67.36 -42.18 3.05
N ARG A 2 66.94 -41.18 3.85
CA ARG A 2 65.66 -41.17 4.58
C ARG A 2 64.85 -39.97 4.08
N PHE A 3 63.69 -40.23 3.47
CA PHE A 3 62.70 -39.21 3.13
C PHE A 3 61.83 -38.92 4.36
N PRO A 4 61.56 -37.66 4.73
CA PRO A 4 60.50 -37.35 5.68
C PRO A 4 59.16 -37.26 4.94
N ALA A 5 58.15 -37.97 5.44
CA ALA A 5 56.78 -37.86 4.97
C ALA A 5 56.16 -36.55 5.50
N LEU A 6 55.66 -35.73 4.57
CA LEU A 6 54.94 -34.50 4.85
C LEU A 6 53.48 -34.85 5.18
N PHE A 7 53.06 -34.67 6.43
CA PHE A 7 51.65 -34.80 6.83
C PHE A 7 50.92 -33.47 6.53
N CYS A 8 50.09 -33.47 5.48
CA CYS A 8 49.15 -32.38 5.23
C CYS A 8 47.96 -32.50 6.19
N LEU A 9 47.84 -31.57 7.16
CA LEU A 9 46.60 -31.38 7.91
C LEU A 9 45.59 -30.64 7.00
N PHE A 10 44.52 -31.33 6.61
CA PHE A 10 43.33 -30.69 6.07
C PHE A 10 42.53 -30.06 7.22
N ALA A 11 42.52 -28.74 7.30
CA ALA A 11 41.60 -28.00 8.14
C ALA A 11 40.20 -28.02 7.50
N LEU A 12 39.31 -28.86 8.03
CA LEU A 12 37.87 -28.81 7.72
C LEU A 12 37.28 -27.55 8.35
N GLY A 13 37.14 -26.49 7.55
CA GLY A 13 36.33 -25.33 7.91
C GLY A 13 34.87 -25.73 7.98
N ALA A 14 34.32 -25.83 9.18
CA ALA A 14 32.88 -25.99 9.38
C ALA A 14 32.19 -24.67 8.95
N ALA A 15 31.53 -24.70 7.79
CA ALA A 15 30.57 -23.67 7.44
C ALA A 15 29.44 -23.71 8.47
N ALA A 16 29.29 -22.63 9.25
CA ALA A 16 28.13 -22.45 10.10
C ALA A 16 26.91 -22.28 9.18
N GLN A 17 26.17 -23.37 8.98
CA GLN A 17 24.86 -23.32 8.34
C GLN A 17 23.98 -22.42 9.21
N ALA A 18 23.55 -21.27 8.68
CA ALA A 18 22.51 -20.47 9.33
C ALA A 18 21.27 -21.38 9.46
N ALA A 19 21.00 -21.84 10.68
CA ALA A 19 19.78 -22.56 10.97
C ALA A 19 18.62 -21.59 10.69
N GLY A 20 17.81 -21.88 9.68
CA GLY A 20 16.62 -21.09 9.40
C GLY A 20 15.72 -21.09 10.63
N GLU A 21 15.18 -19.93 10.98
CA GLU A 21 14.23 -19.82 12.09
C GLU A 21 13.02 -20.73 11.83
N VAL A 22 12.59 -21.45 12.86
CA VAL A 22 11.39 -22.28 12.77
C VAL A 22 10.18 -21.35 12.63
N PRO A 23 9.26 -21.60 11.68
CA PRO A 23 8.04 -20.81 11.56
C PRO A 23 7.30 -20.75 12.89
N PHE A 24 6.92 -19.54 13.31
CA PHE A 24 6.18 -19.30 14.54
C PHE A 24 5.00 -18.36 14.28
N HIS A 25 4.06 -18.34 15.22
CA HIS A 25 2.93 -17.42 15.23
C HIS A 25 2.84 -16.74 16.60
N ARG A 26 2.70 -15.41 16.58
CA ARG A 26 2.46 -14.58 17.78
C ARG A 26 1.28 -13.67 17.50
N ALA A 27 0.44 -13.50 18.51
CA ALA A 27 -0.66 -12.55 18.49
C ALA A 27 -0.58 -11.67 19.74
N GLU A 28 -0.81 -10.38 19.57
CA GLU A 28 -0.85 -9.40 20.65
C GLU A 28 -1.67 -8.19 20.22
N PHE A 29 -2.08 -7.38 21.21
CA PHE A 29 -2.69 -6.09 20.96
C PHE A 29 -1.62 -5.02 20.81
N VAL A 30 -1.72 -4.20 19.75
CA VAL A 30 -0.91 -2.97 19.58
C VAL A 30 -1.32 -1.92 20.62
N PHE A 31 -2.61 -1.85 20.93
CA PHE A 31 -3.21 -0.95 21.93
C PHE A 31 -4.44 -1.62 22.55
N PRO A 32 -4.89 -1.19 23.75
CA PRO A 32 -6.11 -1.73 24.38
C PRO A 32 -7.36 -1.56 23.50
N LEU A 33 -8.34 -2.43 23.69
CA LEU A 33 -9.62 -2.34 22.99
C LEU A 33 -10.30 -0.97 23.23
N GLU A 34 -10.94 -0.46 22.18
CA GLU A 34 -11.63 0.82 22.20
C GLU A 34 -12.89 0.78 21.33
N HIS A 35 -13.72 1.83 21.45
CA HIS A 35 -14.99 1.94 20.72
C HIS A 35 -14.81 2.51 19.31
N TRP A 36 -13.65 3.12 19.02
CA TRP A 36 -13.36 3.69 17.71
C TRP A 36 -13.17 2.61 16.64
N HIS A 37 -13.54 2.96 15.42
CA HIS A 37 -13.32 2.08 14.28
C HIS A 37 -11.83 2.07 13.93
N ASN A 38 -11.25 0.87 13.81
CA ASN A 38 -9.83 0.65 13.52
C ASN A 38 -9.72 -0.33 12.35
N HIS A 39 -9.18 0.10 11.22
CA HIS A 39 -9.18 -0.73 10.01
C HIS A 39 -8.02 -0.34 9.07
N ALA A 40 -7.77 -1.18 8.06
CA ALA A 40 -6.68 -1.06 7.10
C ALA A 40 -5.28 -0.96 7.70
N SER A 41 -4.90 -1.96 8.51
CA SER A 41 -3.55 -2.00 9.04
C SER A 41 -2.50 -2.27 7.96
N SER A 42 -1.32 -1.65 8.11
CA SER A 42 -0.12 -1.93 7.33
C SER A 42 1.10 -1.92 8.26
N ILE A 43 2.06 -2.82 8.06
CA ILE A 43 3.23 -2.97 8.92
C ILE A 43 4.50 -3.15 8.09
N VAL A 44 5.60 -2.50 8.50
CA VAL A 44 6.92 -2.69 7.90
C VAL A 44 7.96 -2.93 8.98
N GLU A 45 8.96 -3.76 8.66
CA GLU A 45 10.21 -3.81 9.42
C GLU A 45 11.14 -2.72 8.89
N LEU A 46 11.59 -1.85 9.78
CA LEU A 46 12.58 -0.82 9.49
C LEU A 46 13.98 -1.43 9.45
N PRO A 47 14.96 -0.79 8.79
CA PRO A 47 16.33 -1.28 8.76
C PRO A 47 17.00 -1.50 10.13
N SER A 48 16.51 -0.85 11.19
CA SER A 48 16.93 -1.07 12.57
C SER A 48 16.39 -2.36 13.21
N GLY A 49 15.47 -3.06 12.53
CA GLY A 49 14.71 -4.20 13.04
C GLY A 49 13.53 -3.82 13.95
N GLU A 50 13.20 -2.53 14.02
CA GLU A 50 11.96 -2.04 14.61
C GLU A 50 10.79 -2.31 13.67
N LEU A 51 9.62 -2.67 14.21
CA LEU A 51 8.38 -2.70 13.42
C LEU A 51 7.65 -1.36 13.54
N LEU A 52 7.21 -0.81 12.42
CA LEU A 52 6.30 0.32 12.36
C LEU A 52 4.97 -0.15 11.77
N VAL A 53 3.88 0.03 12.52
CA VAL A 53 2.52 -0.27 12.08
C VAL A 53 1.70 1.00 11.96
N CYS A 54 0.80 1.05 10.98
CA CYS A 54 -0.23 2.08 10.85
C CYS A 54 -1.61 1.46 10.58
N TRP A 55 -2.65 2.24 10.82
CA TRP A 55 -4.05 1.92 10.54
C TRP A 55 -4.86 3.24 10.53
N TYR A 56 -6.07 3.25 9.98
CA TYR A 56 -6.96 4.41 10.19
C TYR A 56 -7.88 4.22 11.40
N ASN A 57 -8.17 5.32 12.07
CA ASN A 57 -8.88 5.40 13.34
C ASN A 57 -9.87 6.57 13.34
N GLY A 58 -11.12 6.35 13.73
CA GLY A 58 -12.14 7.41 13.83
C GLY A 58 -13.55 6.91 14.15
N SER A 59 -14.55 7.81 14.10
CA SER A 59 -15.96 7.48 14.40
C SER A 59 -16.65 6.62 13.33
N GLY A 60 -16.05 6.50 12.16
CA GLY A 60 -16.51 5.69 11.05
C GLY A 60 -15.41 5.42 10.03
N GLU A 61 -15.80 5.20 8.79
CA GLU A 61 -14.88 5.16 7.64
C GLU A 61 -15.03 6.45 6.84
N ARG A 62 -15.29 6.37 5.53
CA ARG A 62 -15.52 7.55 4.68
C ARG A 62 -16.67 8.46 5.13
N THR A 63 -17.58 8.01 6.00
CA THR A 63 -18.80 8.75 6.38
C THR A 63 -18.59 9.76 7.50
N ALA A 64 -17.39 9.80 8.09
CA ALA A 64 -17.03 10.72 9.16
C ALA A 64 -15.83 11.57 8.76
N ASP A 65 -15.69 12.73 9.37
CA ASP A 65 -14.63 13.70 9.08
C ASP A 65 -13.52 13.72 10.15
N ASP A 66 -13.58 12.79 11.10
CA ASP A 66 -12.64 12.63 12.21
C ASP A 66 -11.76 11.36 12.09
N VAL A 67 -11.65 10.82 10.87
CA VAL A 67 -10.84 9.63 10.59
C VAL A 67 -9.43 10.04 10.21
N LYS A 68 -8.45 9.55 10.96
CA LYS A 68 -7.03 9.83 10.80
C LYS A 68 -6.22 8.54 10.66
N VAL A 69 -5.00 8.65 10.14
CA VAL A 69 -4.04 7.54 10.16
C VAL A 69 -3.22 7.63 11.44
N GLU A 70 -3.28 6.59 12.26
CA GLU A 70 -2.49 6.40 13.46
C GLU A 70 -1.38 5.38 13.22
N GLY A 71 -0.33 5.42 14.05
CA GLY A 71 0.77 4.47 14.02
C GLY A 71 1.35 4.18 15.39
N ALA A 72 2.08 3.08 15.48
CA ALA A 72 2.81 2.66 16.67
C ALA A 72 4.08 1.91 16.28
N ARG A 73 5.05 1.86 17.20
CA ARG A 73 6.34 1.20 16.99
C ARG A 73 6.55 0.05 17.95
N LEU A 74 7.22 -1.01 17.49
CA LEU A 74 7.74 -2.08 18.31
C LEU A 74 9.25 -2.16 18.11
N ALA A 75 10.01 -1.60 19.06
CA ALA A 75 11.46 -1.63 19.01
C ALA A 75 11.98 -3.07 18.94
N ARG A 76 13.12 -3.27 18.26
CA ARG A 76 13.73 -4.59 18.09
C ARG A 76 13.92 -5.31 19.43
N GLY A 77 13.31 -6.49 19.56
CA GLY A 77 13.37 -7.31 20.78
C GLY A 77 12.44 -6.86 21.92
N ALA A 78 11.67 -5.78 21.74
CA ALA A 78 10.66 -5.37 22.71
C ALA A 78 9.44 -6.30 22.68
N THR A 79 8.70 -6.29 23.79
CA THR A 79 7.43 -7.03 23.93
C THR A 79 6.22 -6.13 24.10
N ARG A 80 6.41 -4.81 23.99
CA ARG A 80 5.35 -3.81 24.13
C ARG A 80 5.49 -2.75 23.06
N TRP A 81 4.37 -2.43 22.43
CA TRP A 81 4.24 -1.34 21.48
C TRP A 81 4.37 0.02 22.17
N SER A 82 4.86 1.01 21.44
CA SER A 82 4.87 2.41 21.87
C SER A 82 3.44 2.95 22.03
N PRO A 83 3.25 4.08 22.74
CA PRO A 83 2.04 4.88 22.55
C PRO A 83 1.80 5.18 21.07
N ARG A 84 0.52 5.29 20.68
CA ARG A 84 0.14 5.66 19.33
C ARG A 84 0.50 7.11 19.02
N PHE A 85 0.75 7.40 17.75
CA PHE A 85 0.98 8.75 17.22
C PHE A 85 0.31 8.90 15.86
N THR A 86 -0.12 10.11 15.54
CA THR A 86 -0.77 10.42 14.27
C THR A 86 0.27 10.48 13.14
N LEU A 87 -0.03 9.83 12.02
CA LEU A 87 0.76 9.78 10.80
C LEU A 87 0.16 10.65 9.69
N ALA A 88 -1.16 10.80 9.65
CA ALA A 88 -1.88 11.71 8.77
C ALA A 88 -3.22 12.11 9.40
N ASP A 89 -3.56 13.39 9.30
CA ASP A 89 -4.82 13.98 9.74
C ASP A 89 -5.06 15.22 8.87
N THR A 90 -5.81 15.03 7.78
CA THR A 90 -6.22 16.08 6.86
C THR A 90 -7.44 16.78 7.47
N PRO A 91 -7.34 18.04 7.92
CA PRO A 91 -8.40 18.65 8.72
C PRO A 91 -9.75 18.64 8.02
N GLY A 92 -10.74 18.00 8.65
CA GLY A 92 -12.12 17.93 8.17
C GLY A 92 -12.36 16.91 7.05
N PHE A 93 -11.43 15.98 6.83
CA PHE A 93 -11.62 14.90 5.85
C PHE A 93 -11.08 13.57 6.39
N PRO A 94 -11.73 12.44 6.08
CA PRO A 94 -11.22 11.13 6.49
C PRO A 94 -9.98 10.72 5.67
N ASP A 95 -8.87 10.47 6.37
CA ASP A 95 -7.71 9.75 5.85
C ASP A 95 -7.89 8.24 6.07
N THR A 96 -7.90 7.45 5.00
CA THR A 96 -8.19 6.01 5.07
C THR A 96 -7.10 5.18 4.41
N ASN A 97 -7.30 3.86 4.40
CA ASN A 97 -6.50 2.86 3.69
C ASN A 97 -4.99 3.15 3.56
N PRO A 98 -4.27 3.33 4.68
CA PRO A 98 -2.84 3.61 4.63
C PRO A 98 -2.05 2.36 4.19
N ALA A 99 -0.91 2.59 3.55
CA ALA A 99 0.09 1.57 3.25
C ALA A 99 1.49 2.12 3.56
N LEU A 100 2.29 1.32 4.28
CA LEU A 100 3.69 1.59 4.54
C LEU A 100 4.60 0.82 3.59
N PHE A 101 5.73 1.41 3.24
CA PHE A 101 6.74 0.77 2.39
C PHE A 101 8.13 1.32 2.71
N VAL A 102 9.15 0.47 2.70
CA VAL A 102 10.55 0.87 2.82
C VAL A 102 11.23 0.53 1.51
N ASP A 103 11.72 1.55 0.80
CA ASP A 103 12.39 1.35 -0.48
C ASP A 103 13.87 0.94 -0.32
N SER A 104 14.47 0.51 -1.42
CA SER A 104 15.87 0.08 -1.54
C SER A 104 16.86 1.18 -1.17
N ARG A 105 16.43 2.44 -1.19
CA ARG A 105 17.20 3.62 -0.77
C ARG A 105 17.05 3.91 0.71
N ARG A 106 16.42 3.00 1.47
CA ARG A 106 16.12 3.13 2.90
C ARG A 106 15.32 4.39 3.19
N ARG A 107 14.29 4.65 2.39
CA ARG A 107 13.29 5.69 2.68
C ARG A 107 11.99 5.04 3.10
N LEU A 108 11.39 5.53 4.17
CA LEU A 108 10.05 5.17 4.59
C LEU A 108 9.03 5.96 3.77
N TRP A 109 8.03 5.25 3.27
CA TRP A 109 6.88 5.78 2.58
C TRP A 109 5.62 5.55 3.41
N LEU A 110 4.76 6.56 3.47
CA LEU A 110 3.37 6.44 3.86
C LEU A 110 2.52 6.84 2.65
N LEU A 111 1.60 5.98 2.21
CA LEU A 111 0.65 6.25 1.14
C LEU A 111 -0.75 6.11 1.71
N TRP A 112 -1.66 7.04 1.41
CA TRP A 112 -3.04 6.99 1.89
C TRP A 112 -3.97 7.86 1.06
N PRO A 113 -5.23 7.47 0.85
CA PRO A 113 -6.25 8.37 0.31
C PRO A 113 -6.88 9.29 1.37
N VAL A 114 -7.18 10.52 0.96
CA VAL A 114 -8.19 11.38 1.59
C VAL A 114 -9.50 11.23 0.85
N ILE A 115 -10.62 11.05 1.54
CA ILE A 115 -11.94 10.98 0.87
C ILE A 115 -12.60 12.36 0.88
N VAL A 116 -12.63 13.00 -0.29
CA VAL A 116 -12.95 14.43 -0.41
C VAL A 116 -14.42 14.75 -0.17
N ALA A 117 -15.34 13.88 -0.59
CA ALA A 117 -16.79 14.13 -0.47
C ALA A 117 -17.50 13.01 0.29
N ASN A 118 -16.81 12.37 1.23
CA ASN A 118 -17.31 11.18 1.95
C ASN A 118 -17.79 10.05 1.02
N GLU A 119 -17.29 9.99 -0.22
CA GLU A 119 -17.64 8.99 -1.23
C GLU A 119 -16.36 8.38 -1.82
N TRP A 120 -16.22 7.05 -1.83
CA TRP A 120 -14.97 6.38 -2.21
C TRP A 120 -14.41 6.78 -3.57
N HIS A 121 -15.29 7.07 -4.53
CA HIS A 121 -14.89 7.49 -5.87
C HIS A 121 -14.26 8.90 -5.93
N THR A 122 -14.27 9.63 -4.81
CA THR A 122 -13.66 10.96 -4.65
C THR A 122 -12.31 10.91 -3.95
N ALA A 123 -11.77 9.71 -3.69
CA ALA A 123 -10.47 9.53 -3.06
C ALA A 123 -9.36 10.28 -3.81
N LEU A 124 -8.58 11.06 -3.07
CA LEU A 124 -7.35 11.72 -3.49
C LEU A 124 -6.17 11.01 -2.82
N MET A 125 -5.35 10.32 -3.60
CA MET A 125 -4.14 9.67 -3.08
C MET A 125 -3.10 10.70 -2.66
N LYS A 126 -2.53 10.49 -1.48
CA LYS A 126 -1.43 11.25 -0.89
C LYS A 126 -0.29 10.30 -0.55
N TYR A 127 0.91 10.87 -0.46
CA TYR A 127 2.07 10.16 0.06
C TYR A 127 3.02 11.09 0.81
N ARG A 128 3.81 10.49 1.68
CA ARG A 128 4.94 11.11 2.37
C ARG A 128 6.17 10.23 2.25
N ILE A 129 7.34 10.85 2.25
CA ILE A 129 8.65 10.18 2.23
C ILE A 129 9.50 10.72 3.37
N SER A 130 10.20 9.81 4.06
CA SER A 130 11.20 10.15 5.07
C SER A 130 12.46 9.30 4.89
N SER A 131 13.63 9.92 5.04
CA SER A 131 14.90 9.26 5.34
C SER A 131 15.28 9.41 6.84
N ARG A 132 14.47 10.16 7.60
CA ARG A 132 14.61 10.42 9.04
C ARG A 132 13.40 9.87 9.81
N PHE A 133 13.21 8.56 9.70
CA PHE A 133 12.07 7.85 10.30
C PHE A 133 12.42 7.03 11.54
N GLU A 134 13.70 6.98 11.92
CA GLU A 134 14.16 6.35 13.15
C GLU A 134 13.88 7.27 14.36
N GLY A 135 13.70 6.66 15.53
CA GLY A 135 13.41 7.37 16.78
C GLY A 135 11.95 7.24 17.24
N PRO A 136 11.62 7.80 18.42
CA PRO A 136 10.27 7.67 18.98
C PRO A 136 9.25 8.52 18.22
N GLY A 137 8.02 8.02 18.10
CA GLY A 137 6.89 8.79 17.57
C GLY A 137 6.84 8.88 16.04
N GLU A 138 6.21 9.95 15.53
CA GLU A 138 6.03 10.18 14.09
C GLU A 138 7.39 10.33 13.37
N PRO A 139 7.58 9.71 12.18
CA PRO A 139 8.71 10.02 11.31
C PRO A 139 8.83 11.50 10.98
N VAL A 140 10.06 12.00 10.81
CA VAL A 140 10.26 13.35 10.26
C VAL A 140 10.08 13.29 8.75
N TRP A 141 8.93 13.75 8.26
CA TRP A 141 8.61 13.77 6.84
C TRP A 141 9.38 14.86 6.10
N GLU A 142 10.06 14.47 5.02
CA GLU A 142 10.84 15.38 4.18
C GLU A 142 10.07 15.81 2.93
N HIS A 143 9.14 14.96 2.50
CA HIS A 143 8.32 15.18 1.33
C HIS A 143 6.88 14.77 1.64
N SER A 144 5.92 15.56 1.15
CA SER A 144 4.49 15.24 1.18
C SER A 144 3.86 15.80 -0.09
N ASP A 145 3.13 14.97 -0.82
CA ASP A 145 2.45 15.39 -2.06
C ASP A 145 1.27 14.44 -2.38
N ASN A 146 0.56 14.72 -3.47
CA ASN A 146 -0.51 13.88 -4.00
C ASN A 146 0.02 12.94 -5.09
N ILE A 147 -0.56 11.74 -5.19
CA ILE A 147 -0.37 10.86 -6.35
C ILE A 147 -1.48 11.20 -7.36
N LEU A 148 -1.14 12.04 -8.34
CA LEU A 148 -2.02 12.33 -9.46
C LEU A 148 -1.54 11.56 -10.70
N ILE A 149 -2.40 10.73 -11.26
CA ILE A 149 -2.12 9.93 -12.45
C ILE A 149 -3.11 10.25 -13.57
N VAL A 150 -2.64 10.12 -14.80
CA VAL A 150 -3.50 10.08 -15.99
C VAL A 150 -3.43 8.67 -16.53
N PRO A 151 -4.45 7.83 -16.27
CA PRO A 151 -4.30 6.41 -16.58
C PRO A 151 -4.12 6.12 -18.07
N ARG A 152 -3.17 5.23 -18.38
CA ARG A 152 -2.85 4.86 -19.75
C ARG A 152 -4.02 4.11 -20.39
N ASN A 153 -4.36 4.49 -21.62
CA ASN A 153 -5.33 3.79 -22.48
C ASN A 153 -6.70 3.48 -21.80
N PHE A 154 -7.10 4.28 -20.81
CA PHE A 154 -8.13 3.90 -19.84
C PHE A 154 -9.49 3.59 -20.48
N ALA A 155 -10.06 4.56 -21.20
CA ALA A 155 -11.39 4.43 -21.80
C ALA A 155 -11.45 3.29 -22.84
N ALA A 156 -10.40 3.12 -23.64
CA ALA A 156 -10.35 2.08 -24.64
C ALA A 156 -10.22 0.69 -23.99
N ARG A 157 -9.35 0.54 -22.99
CA ARG A 157 -9.19 -0.73 -22.27
C ARG A 157 -10.45 -1.13 -21.51
N VAL A 158 -11.11 -0.19 -20.83
CA VAL A 158 -12.41 -0.45 -20.18
C VAL A 158 -13.44 -0.89 -21.19
N ARG A 159 -13.56 -0.20 -22.33
CA ARG A 159 -14.50 -0.57 -23.40
C ARG A 159 -14.23 -1.96 -23.96
N GLU A 160 -12.97 -2.27 -24.25
CA GLU A 160 -12.53 -3.57 -24.76
C GLU A 160 -13.02 -4.73 -23.87
N VAL A 161 -12.90 -4.56 -22.55
CA VAL A 161 -13.26 -5.59 -21.57
C VAL A 161 -14.75 -5.59 -21.22
N ALA A 162 -15.38 -4.41 -21.09
CA ALA A 162 -16.75 -4.28 -20.60
C ALA A 162 -17.83 -4.36 -21.69
N GLU A 163 -17.53 -4.07 -22.96
CA GLU A 163 -18.50 -4.23 -24.05
C GLU A 163 -19.01 -5.67 -24.23
N PRO A 164 -18.15 -6.71 -24.16
CA PRO A 164 -18.61 -8.10 -24.16
C PRO A 164 -19.59 -8.39 -23.02
N TRP A 165 -19.36 -7.82 -21.82
CA TRP A 165 -20.27 -7.98 -20.69
C TRP A 165 -21.62 -7.33 -20.96
N LEU A 166 -21.61 -6.13 -21.53
CA LEU A 166 -22.84 -5.42 -21.90
C LEU A 166 -23.66 -6.21 -22.93
N LYS A 167 -23.00 -6.75 -23.96
CA LYS A 167 -23.66 -7.56 -25.00
C LYS A 167 -24.23 -8.87 -24.46
N ALA A 168 -23.59 -9.46 -23.47
CA ALA A 168 -24.02 -10.71 -22.84
C ALA A 168 -25.08 -10.52 -21.73
N ALA A 169 -25.26 -9.30 -21.22
CA ALA A 169 -26.13 -9.04 -20.10
C ALA A 169 -27.63 -9.08 -20.48
N ALA A 170 -28.45 -9.65 -19.60
CA ALA A 170 -29.90 -9.60 -19.76
C ALA A 170 -30.42 -8.15 -19.62
N PRO A 171 -31.41 -7.71 -20.43
CA PRO A 171 -31.99 -6.38 -20.30
C PRO A 171 -32.53 -6.10 -18.89
N GLY A 172 -32.19 -4.94 -18.34
CA GLY A 172 -32.55 -4.49 -16.99
C GLY A 172 -31.71 -5.08 -15.85
N SER A 173 -30.81 -6.03 -16.15
CA SER A 173 -29.99 -6.71 -15.13
C SER A 173 -28.96 -5.78 -14.48
N GLN A 174 -28.47 -6.18 -13.31
CA GLN A 174 -27.36 -5.49 -12.64
C GLN A 174 -26.09 -5.49 -13.50
N ALA A 175 -25.83 -6.60 -14.21
CA ALA A 175 -24.68 -6.71 -15.12
C ALA A 175 -24.76 -5.70 -16.27
N GLU A 176 -25.94 -5.49 -16.85
CA GLU A 176 -26.14 -4.49 -17.91
C GLU A 176 -25.88 -3.07 -17.37
N ARG A 177 -26.44 -2.74 -16.20
CA ARG A 177 -26.26 -1.43 -15.57
C ARG A 177 -24.79 -1.16 -15.24
N TYR A 178 -24.12 -2.12 -14.62
CA TYR A 178 -22.70 -2.03 -14.28
C TYR A 178 -21.84 -1.82 -15.53
N ALA A 179 -22.04 -2.62 -16.59
CA ALA A 179 -21.27 -2.48 -17.83
C ALA A 179 -21.48 -1.11 -18.50
N LYS A 180 -22.72 -0.60 -18.55
CA LYS A 180 -23.02 0.75 -19.05
C LYS A 180 -22.33 1.83 -18.20
N GLU A 181 -22.39 1.70 -16.88
CA GLU A 181 -21.84 2.66 -15.95
C GLU A 181 -20.32 2.75 -16.06
N VAL A 182 -19.60 1.63 -16.04
CA VAL A 182 -18.13 1.65 -16.13
C VAL A 182 -17.64 2.18 -17.48
N ILE A 183 -18.32 1.84 -18.59
CA ILE A 183 -18.01 2.39 -19.92
C ILE A 183 -18.25 3.91 -19.96
N GLY A 184 -19.37 4.36 -19.38
CA GLY A 184 -19.71 5.79 -19.29
C GLY A 184 -18.68 6.57 -18.47
N LYS A 185 -18.43 6.15 -17.24
CA LYS A 185 -17.47 6.77 -16.32
C LYS A 185 -16.05 6.78 -16.90
N ALA A 186 -15.62 5.72 -17.57
CA ALA A 186 -14.27 5.65 -18.12
C ALA A 186 -14.00 6.68 -19.22
N SER A 187 -15.04 7.24 -19.83
CA SER A 187 -14.91 8.32 -20.83
C SER A 187 -14.81 9.72 -20.18
N ASP A 188 -15.08 9.82 -18.88
CA ASP A 188 -15.00 11.05 -18.10
C ASP A 188 -13.63 11.22 -17.42
N LYS A 189 -13.07 12.43 -17.50
CA LYS A 189 -11.73 12.71 -16.98
C LYS A 189 -11.67 12.78 -15.46
N TYR A 190 -12.72 13.21 -14.80
CA TYR A 190 -12.79 13.23 -13.35
C TYR A 190 -12.80 11.78 -12.84
N PHE A 191 -13.75 10.97 -13.32
CA PHE A 191 -13.86 9.58 -12.85
C PHE A 191 -12.64 8.74 -13.20
N SER A 192 -11.99 8.95 -14.34
CA SER A 192 -10.78 8.17 -14.66
C SER A 192 -9.55 8.54 -13.81
N ARG A 193 -9.49 9.76 -13.23
CA ARG A 193 -8.31 10.27 -12.53
C ARG A 193 -8.44 10.28 -11.00
N MET A 194 -9.66 10.24 -10.48
CA MET A 194 -9.96 10.27 -9.05
C MET A 194 -10.47 8.92 -8.56
N GLY A 195 -10.57 8.76 -7.23
CA GLY A 195 -11.21 7.58 -6.63
C GLY A 195 -10.31 6.35 -6.59
N TRP A 196 -8.99 6.56 -6.69
CA TRP A 196 -7.98 5.52 -6.54
C TRP A 196 -7.51 5.46 -5.09
N MET A 197 -7.34 4.26 -4.56
CA MET A 197 -6.96 4.02 -3.17
C MET A 197 -5.91 2.92 -3.09
N THR A 198 -4.97 3.06 -2.15
CA THR A 198 -4.07 1.97 -1.77
C THR A 198 -4.73 1.06 -0.73
N ARG A 199 -4.11 -0.08 -0.44
CA ARG A 199 -4.44 -0.98 0.69
C ARG A 199 -3.29 -1.94 0.97
N ALA A 200 -2.64 -2.40 -0.09
CA ALA A 200 -1.49 -3.30 -0.02
C ALA A 200 -0.17 -2.54 -0.14
N HIS A 201 0.91 -3.21 0.26
CA HIS A 201 2.27 -2.69 0.14
C HIS A 201 2.63 -2.45 -1.34
N PRO A 202 3.25 -1.30 -1.67
CA PRO A 202 4.02 -1.17 -2.89
C PRO A 202 5.11 -2.24 -3.03
N THR A 203 5.44 -2.58 -4.27
CA THR A 203 6.54 -3.48 -4.63
C THR A 203 7.57 -2.71 -5.44
N GLU A 204 8.83 -2.78 -5.03
CA GLU A 204 9.94 -2.21 -5.82
C GLU A 204 10.65 -3.31 -6.61
N LEU A 205 10.82 -3.07 -7.90
CA LEU A 205 11.54 -3.96 -8.80
C LEU A 205 13.06 -3.75 -8.67
N PRO A 206 13.90 -4.72 -9.08
CA PRO A 206 15.36 -4.56 -9.08
C PRO A 206 15.88 -3.33 -9.83
N SER A 207 15.09 -2.76 -10.75
CA SER A 207 15.41 -1.53 -11.45
C SER A 207 15.25 -0.25 -10.62
N GLY A 208 14.70 -0.34 -9.40
CA GLY A 208 14.30 0.81 -8.59
C GLY A 208 12.91 1.39 -8.94
N ARG A 209 12.17 0.74 -9.85
CA ARG A 209 10.79 1.11 -10.17
C ARG A 209 9.89 0.69 -9.01
N ILE A 210 9.10 1.62 -8.49
CA ILE A 210 8.08 1.33 -7.47
C ILE A 210 6.72 1.16 -8.14
N LEU A 211 6.07 0.05 -7.84
CA LEU A 211 4.72 -0.30 -8.26
C LEU A 211 3.78 -0.20 -7.06
N THR A 212 2.84 0.74 -7.10
CA THR A 212 1.83 0.92 -6.06
C THR A 212 0.50 0.35 -6.55
N PRO A 213 0.02 -0.79 -6.01
CA PRO A 213 -1.30 -1.32 -6.34
C PRO A 213 -2.39 -0.35 -5.87
N LEU A 214 -3.25 0.07 -6.79
CA LEU A 214 -4.41 0.91 -6.50
C LEU A 214 -5.70 0.23 -6.96
N TYR A 215 -6.79 0.50 -6.26
CA TYR A 215 -8.13 0.08 -6.65
C TYR A 215 -9.12 1.23 -6.56
N SER A 216 -10.28 1.08 -7.19
CA SER A 216 -11.37 2.04 -7.11
C SER A 216 -12.70 1.36 -6.82
N ASP A 217 -13.36 1.73 -5.73
CA ASP A 217 -14.74 1.34 -5.47
C ASP A 217 -15.75 2.06 -6.36
N GLY A 218 -15.34 3.16 -7.03
CA GLY A 218 -16.16 3.83 -8.04
C GLY A 218 -16.34 3.01 -9.33
N TYR A 219 -15.47 2.01 -9.52
CA TYR A 219 -15.41 1.15 -10.69
C TYR A 219 -15.43 -0.35 -10.37
N SER A 220 -15.05 -0.74 -9.16
CA SER A 220 -14.78 -2.12 -8.74
C SER A 220 -13.66 -2.83 -9.51
N PHE A 221 -12.63 -2.09 -9.94
CA PHE A 221 -11.42 -2.65 -10.55
C PHE A 221 -10.15 -1.90 -10.14
N SER A 222 -8.99 -2.33 -10.66
CA SER A 222 -7.67 -1.89 -10.20
C SER A 222 -6.80 -1.24 -11.28
N LEU A 223 -5.71 -0.60 -10.86
CA LEU A 223 -4.55 -0.26 -11.69
C LEU A 223 -3.29 -0.23 -10.83
N VAL A 224 -2.13 -0.03 -11.45
CA VAL A 224 -0.87 0.17 -10.73
C VAL A 224 -0.38 1.58 -11.00
N ALA A 225 -0.19 2.39 -9.94
CA ALA A 225 0.57 3.63 -10.03
C ALA A 225 2.07 3.32 -10.02
N ILE A 226 2.83 4.02 -10.84
CA ILE A 226 4.23 3.69 -11.12
C ILE A 226 5.08 4.95 -10.97
N THR A 227 6.19 4.83 -10.26
CA THR A 227 7.24 5.84 -10.24
C THR A 227 8.61 5.21 -10.51
N ASP A 228 9.37 5.84 -11.41
CA ASP A 228 10.73 5.45 -11.79
C ASP A 228 11.80 6.39 -11.20
N ASP A 229 11.38 7.47 -10.54
CA ASP A 229 12.25 8.55 -10.04
C ASP A 229 12.13 8.77 -8.53
N GLY A 230 11.63 7.75 -7.83
CA GLY A 230 11.51 7.73 -6.38
C GLY A 230 10.45 8.70 -5.86
N GLY A 231 9.35 8.85 -6.60
CA GLY A 231 8.17 9.61 -6.21
C GLY A 231 8.17 11.06 -6.64
N ARG A 232 9.00 11.47 -7.61
CA ARG A 232 8.93 12.84 -8.16
C ARG A 232 7.86 12.96 -9.23
N THR A 233 7.69 11.90 -10.02
CA THR A 233 6.62 11.80 -11.01
C THR A 233 5.92 10.45 -10.90
N TRP A 234 4.66 10.45 -11.33
CA TRP A 234 3.79 9.27 -11.33
C TRP A 234 3.18 9.05 -12.70
N THR A 235 3.21 7.80 -13.14
CA THR A 235 2.43 7.28 -14.28
C THR A 235 1.60 6.11 -13.80
N SER A 236 0.97 5.36 -14.70
CA SER A 236 0.23 4.16 -14.33
C SER A 236 0.33 3.05 -15.37
N SER A 237 -0.11 1.86 -14.99
CA SER A 237 -0.51 0.80 -15.92
C SER A 237 -1.79 1.20 -16.69
N GLU A 238 -2.17 0.38 -17.66
CA GLU A 238 -3.57 0.30 -18.09
C GLU A 238 -4.45 -0.22 -16.93
N PRO A 239 -5.77 0.04 -16.94
CA PRO A 239 -6.64 -0.52 -15.91
C PRO A 239 -6.70 -2.05 -16.01
N ILE A 240 -6.66 -2.69 -14.85
CA ILE A 240 -6.87 -4.13 -14.66
C ILE A 240 -8.37 -4.32 -14.44
N VAL A 241 -9.12 -4.34 -15.53
CA VAL A 241 -10.58 -4.34 -15.54
C VAL A 241 -11.11 -5.75 -15.25
N GLY A 242 -11.88 -5.89 -14.17
CA GLY A 242 -12.54 -7.14 -13.79
C GLY A 242 -13.62 -6.88 -12.74
N PRO A 243 -14.76 -7.58 -12.75
CA PRO A 243 -15.79 -7.38 -11.73
C PRO A 243 -15.24 -7.76 -10.34
N GLY A 244 -15.22 -6.80 -9.41
CA GLY A 244 -14.70 -7.02 -8.06
C GLY A 244 -13.19 -7.20 -8.00
N ALA A 245 -12.45 -6.81 -9.04
CA ALA A 245 -10.99 -6.84 -9.05
C ALA A 245 -10.42 -5.67 -8.24
N VAL A 246 -10.75 -5.61 -6.95
CA VAL A 246 -10.35 -4.56 -6.00
C VAL A 246 -9.30 -5.06 -5.02
N GLN A 247 -8.62 -4.14 -4.36
CA GLN A 247 -7.60 -4.40 -3.32
C GLN A 247 -6.48 -5.38 -3.76
N PRO A 248 -5.79 -5.12 -4.88
CA PRO A 248 -4.78 -6.04 -5.40
C PRO A 248 -3.50 -6.01 -4.54
N SER A 249 -2.82 -7.16 -4.48
CA SER A 249 -1.46 -7.32 -3.98
C SER A 249 -0.55 -7.76 -5.14
N LEU A 250 0.69 -7.28 -5.19
CA LEU A 250 1.66 -7.55 -6.27
C LEU A 250 2.73 -8.54 -5.83
#